data_AF-A0AA39HRN3-F1
#
_entry.id   AF-A0AA39HRN3-F1
#
_cell.length_a   1.000
_cell.length_b   1.000
_cell.length_c   1.000
_cell.angle_alpha   90.00
_cell.angle_beta   90.00
_cell.angle_gamma   90.00
#
_symmetry.space_group_name_H-M   'P 1'
#
loop_
_entity.id
_entity.type
_entity.pdbx_description
1 polymer ?
#
loop_
_entity_poly.entity_id
_entity_poly.type
_entity_poly.pdbx_seq_one_letter_code
_entity_poly.pdbx_strand_id
1 'polypeptide(L)'
;MKRAAVLLFVVIGIAFACRCRLPTPKEAFCGSDWVGVFKVLQKNTIPDSQQISYTVQVVNAFRAVYAVPTIGSTNLLFTQYTSAACGIEGLENGKQYLLAGSATEGLQMNSCTQFEWSLDWNEVPDDVKTALQNGTYYPCN
;
A
#
# COMPACT_ATOMS: atom_id res chain seq x y z
N MET A 1 43.18 -29.14 33.89
CA MET A 1 43.82 -27.96 33.27
C MET A 1 43.49 -28.01 31.79
N LYS A 2 42.85 -27.06 31.08
CA LYS A 2 42.29 -25.73 31.32
C LYS A 2 41.02 -25.64 30.44
N ARG A 3 40.00 -24.92 30.92
CA ARG A 3 38.67 -24.77 30.32
C ARG A 3 38.77 -24.12 28.92
N ALA A 4 38.21 -24.76 27.89
CA ALA A 4 38.07 -24.15 26.57
C ALA A 4 36.99 -23.07 26.65
N ALA A 5 37.39 -21.81 26.50
CA ALA A 5 36.47 -20.68 26.39
C ALA A 5 35.88 -20.65 24.97
N VAL A 6 34.60 -21.01 24.84
CA VAL A 6 33.84 -20.85 23.61
C VAL A 6 33.37 -19.39 23.55
N LEU A 7 34.01 -18.59 22.69
CA LEU A 7 33.58 -17.22 22.38
C LEU A 7 32.36 -17.29 21.45
N LEU A 8 31.17 -17.04 22.00
CA LEU A 8 29.94 -16.87 21.24
C LEU A 8 29.94 -15.45 20.63
N PHE A 9 30.29 -15.33 19.34
CA PHE A 9 30.12 -14.07 18.62
C PHE A 9 28.63 -13.86 18.31
N VAL A 10 27.97 -12.99 19.08
CA VAL A 10 26.60 -12.54 18.79
C VAL A 10 26.66 -11.52 17.66
N VAL A 11 26.26 -11.92 16.45
CA VAL A 11 26.08 -10.99 15.33
C VAL A 11 24.74 -10.28 15.51
N ILE A 12 24.75 -9.04 16.00
CA ILE A 12 23.56 -8.19 16.02
C ILE A 12 23.34 -7.67 14.60
N GLY A 13 22.57 -8.40 13.80
CA GLY A 13 22.11 -7.94 12.50
C GLY A 13 21.11 -6.80 12.67
N ILE A 14 21.44 -5.60 12.21
CA ILE A 14 20.49 -4.49 12.15
C ILE A 14 19.49 -4.82 11.03
N ALA A 15 18.31 -5.32 11.39
CA ALA A 15 17.24 -5.55 10.42
C ALA A 15 16.69 -4.20 9.93
N PHE A 16 17.01 -3.83 8.70
CA PHE A 16 16.37 -2.72 8.00
C PHE A 16 14.96 -3.15 7.59
N ALA A 17 14.01 -3.05 8.54
CA ALA A 17 12.59 -3.17 8.25
C ALA A 17 12.02 -1.79 7.87
N CYS A 18 10.96 -1.77 7.07
CA CYS A 18 10.19 -0.56 6.80
C CYS A 18 9.63 -0.02 8.13
N ARG A 19 9.89 1.25 8.43
CA ARG A 19 9.39 1.94 9.63
C ARG A 19 8.67 3.21 9.23
N CYS A 20 7.37 3.23 9.47
CA CYS A 20 6.52 4.38 9.20
C CYS A 20 5.49 4.53 10.31
N ARG A 21 5.06 5.76 10.54
CA ARG A 21 3.90 6.03 11.39
C ARG A 21 2.64 5.60 10.63
N LEU A 22 1.74 4.91 11.32
CA LEU A 22 0.42 4.59 10.78
C LEU A 22 -0.41 5.89 10.69
N PRO A 23 -0.87 6.28 9.49
CA PRO A 23 -1.72 7.45 9.34
C PRO A 23 -3.14 7.14 9.82
N THR A 24 -3.81 8.14 10.37
CA THR A 24 -5.26 8.07 10.57
C THR A 24 -5.96 7.98 9.21
N PRO A 25 -7.25 7.58 9.16
CA PRO A 25 -7.97 7.45 7.89
C PRO A 25 -8.01 8.74 7.08
N LYS A 26 -8.23 9.87 7.78
CA LYS A 26 -8.22 11.19 7.14
C LYS A 26 -6.82 11.56 6.64
N GLU A 27 -5.76 11.23 7.37
CA GLU A 27 -4.38 11.47 6.92
C GLU A 27 -4.01 10.62 5.70
N ALA A 28 -4.36 9.32 5.68
CA ALA A 28 -4.14 8.45 4.53
C ALA A 28 -4.89 8.96 3.30
N PHE A 29 -6.16 9.38 3.49
CA PHE A 29 -6.96 9.98 2.45
C PHE A 29 -6.39 11.32 1.97
N CYS A 30 -6.00 12.19 2.91
CA CYS A 30 -5.59 13.55 2.61
C CYS A 30 -4.16 13.68 2.07
N GLY A 31 -3.27 12.78 2.48
CA GLY A 31 -1.88 12.73 2.02
C GLY A 31 -1.66 11.99 0.69
N SER A 32 -2.71 11.43 0.08
CA SER A 32 -2.60 10.65 -1.16
C SER A 32 -3.14 11.42 -2.37
N ASP A 33 -2.54 11.22 -3.54
CA ASP A 33 -3.06 11.76 -4.81
C ASP A 33 -4.29 10.99 -5.29
N TRP A 34 -4.33 9.70 -4.97
CA TRP A 34 -5.46 8.84 -5.29
C TRP A 34 -5.82 7.91 -4.13
N VAL A 35 -7.12 7.62 -4.03
CA VAL A 35 -7.70 6.64 -3.09
C VAL A 35 -8.84 5.95 -3.80
N GLY A 36 -8.85 4.61 -3.77
CA GLY A 36 -9.88 3.85 -4.46
C GLY A 36 -9.98 2.40 -4.01
N VAL A 37 -11.00 1.71 -4.53
CA VAL A 37 -11.15 0.27 -4.42
C VAL A 37 -10.71 -0.36 -5.72
N PHE A 38 -9.79 -1.32 -5.64
CA PHE A 38 -9.16 -1.94 -6.80
C PHE A 38 -9.31 -3.45 -6.74
N LYS A 39 -9.82 -4.04 -7.82
CA LYS A 39 -9.80 -5.50 -7.99
C LYS A 39 -8.48 -5.90 -8.65
N VAL A 40 -7.71 -6.74 -7.99
CA VAL A 40 -6.45 -7.25 -8.55
C VAL A 40 -6.74 -8.27 -9.63
N LEU A 41 -6.15 -8.07 -10.81
CA LEU A 41 -6.26 -8.99 -11.93
C LEU A 41 -5.00 -9.86 -12.04
N GLN A 42 -3.84 -9.25 -11.83
CA GLN A 42 -2.55 -9.90 -12.00
C GLN A 42 -1.45 -9.20 -11.21
N LYS A 43 -0.52 -9.97 -10.64
CA LYS A 43 0.78 -9.50 -10.13
C LYS A 43 1.85 -9.69 -11.20
N ASN A 44 2.68 -8.68 -11.42
CA ASN A 44 3.77 -8.69 -12.38
C ASN A 44 5.09 -8.36 -11.67
N THR A 45 6.13 -9.12 -11.97
CA THR A 45 7.52 -8.79 -11.62
C THR A 45 8.12 -7.97 -12.75
N ILE A 46 8.81 -6.89 -12.43
CA ILE A 46 9.50 -6.06 -13.42
C ILE A 46 10.96 -6.50 -13.44
N PRO A 47 11.47 -7.07 -14.55
CA PRO A 47 12.86 -7.49 -14.65
C PRO A 47 13.81 -6.32 -14.36
N ASP A 48 14.92 -6.61 -13.68
CA ASP A 48 15.97 -5.64 -13.34
C ASP A 48 15.49 -4.41 -12.54
N SER A 49 14.30 -4.48 -11.94
CA SER A 49 13.72 -3.42 -11.10
C SER A 49 13.49 -3.93 -9.68
N GLN A 50 13.61 -3.02 -8.72
CA GLN A 50 13.23 -3.28 -7.33
C GLN A 50 11.72 -3.11 -7.10
N GLN A 51 10.93 -3.01 -8.16
CA GLN A 51 9.49 -2.83 -8.11
C GLN A 51 8.72 -4.02 -8.68
N ILE A 52 7.51 -4.19 -8.18
CA ILE A 52 6.45 -5.01 -8.77
C ILE A 52 5.31 -4.11 -9.19
N SER A 53 4.48 -4.61 -10.09
CA SER A 53 3.23 -3.97 -10.43
C SER A 53 2.05 -4.92 -10.32
N TYR A 54 0.89 -4.33 -10.06
CA TYR A 54 -0.39 -5.02 -10.08
C TYR A 54 -1.23 -4.44 -11.20
N THR A 55 -1.65 -5.29 -12.12
CA THR A 55 -2.74 -4.96 -13.04
C THR A 55 -4.03 -5.01 -12.25
N VAL A 56 -4.75 -3.89 -12.20
CA VAL A 56 -5.98 -3.76 -11.41
C VAL A 56 -7.11 -3.18 -12.24
N GLN A 57 -8.33 -3.59 -11.92
CA GLN A 57 -9.54 -2.90 -12.35
C GLN A 57 -9.97 -1.92 -11.25
N VAL A 58 -10.25 -0.68 -11.64
CA VAL A 58 -10.72 0.36 -10.71
C VAL A 58 -12.21 0.15 -10.46
N VAL A 59 -12.56 -0.31 -9.27
CA VAL A 59 -13.96 -0.55 -8.86
C VAL A 59 -14.60 0.74 -8.38
N ASN A 60 -13.85 1.53 -7.62
CA ASN A 60 -14.29 2.84 -7.15
C ASN A 60 -13.11 3.80 -6.99
N ALA A 61 -13.36 5.10 -7.10
CA ALA A 61 -12.37 6.15 -6.89
C ALA A 61 -12.97 7.22 -5.97
N PHE A 62 -12.40 7.33 -4.76
CA PHE A 62 -12.82 8.31 -3.75
C PHE A 62 -11.99 9.60 -3.81
N ARG A 63 -10.76 9.50 -4.32
CA ARG A 63 -9.88 10.64 -4.58
C ARG A 63 -9.08 10.40 -5.85
N ALA A 64 -8.95 11.45 -6.66
CA ALA A 64 -8.21 11.44 -7.93
C ALA A 64 -7.71 12.86 -8.29
N VAL A 65 -6.59 13.30 -7.69
CA VAL A 65 -6.06 14.68 -7.82
C VAL A 65 -5.77 15.06 -9.27
N TYR A 66 -5.25 14.13 -10.07
CA TYR A 66 -4.95 14.33 -11.49
C TYR A 66 -5.96 13.64 -12.41
N ALA A 67 -7.22 13.50 -11.95
CA ALA A 67 -8.27 12.73 -12.62
C ALA A 67 -7.90 11.25 -12.88
N VAL A 68 -6.97 10.71 -12.08
CA VAL A 68 -6.59 9.30 -12.07
C VAL A 68 -6.66 8.74 -10.63
N PRO A 69 -7.10 7.48 -10.46
CA PRO A 69 -7.58 6.56 -11.50
C PRO A 69 -9.05 6.77 -11.86
N THR A 70 -9.45 6.34 -13.06
CA THR A 70 -10.85 6.43 -13.54
C THR A 70 -11.62 5.14 -13.26
N ILE A 71 -12.85 5.24 -12.72
CA ILE A 71 -13.72 4.09 -12.44
C ILE A 71 -13.92 3.24 -13.71
N GLY A 72 -13.87 1.91 -13.57
CA GLY A 72 -14.04 0.94 -14.66
C GLY A 72 -12.80 0.73 -15.53
N SER A 73 -11.79 1.59 -15.44
CA SER A 73 -10.55 1.45 -16.19
C SER A 73 -9.62 0.37 -15.60
N THR A 74 -8.67 -0.09 -16.42
CA THR A 74 -7.57 -0.95 -15.97
C THR A 74 -6.31 -0.12 -15.84
N ASN A 75 -5.60 -0.24 -14.71
CA ASN A 75 -4.37 0.49 -14.45
C ASN A 75 -3.27 -0.45 -13.93
N LEU A 76 -2.03 0.02 -14.00
CA LEU A 76 -0.91 -0.58 -13.29
C LEU A 76 -0.66 0.22 -12.03
N LEU A 77 -0.70 -0.46 -10.88
CA LEU A 77 -0.24 0.10 -9.62
C LEU A 77 1.14 -0.45 -9.30
N PHE A 78 2.07 0.42 -8.90
CA PHE A 78 3.47 0.07 -8.68
C PHE A 78 3.80 0.12 -7.18
N THR A 79 4.66 -0.78 -6.72
CA THR A 79 5.17 -0.78 -5.35
C THR A 79 6.53 -1.46 -5.29
N GLN A 80 7.26 -1.27 -4.20
CA GLN A 80 8.55 -1.94 -4.00
C GLN A 80 8.35 -3.46 -3.89
N TYR A 81 9.37 -4.23 -4.33
CA TYR A 81 9.32 -5.69 -4.36
C TYR A 81 9.30 -6.32 -2.95
N THR A 82 9.85 -5.62 -1.95
CA THR A 82 10.00 -6.14 -0.59
C THR A 82 9.24 -5.31 0.43
N SER A 83 8.66 -5.98 1.42
CA SER A 83 8.12 -5.34 2.63
C SER A 83 9.16 -4.51 3.41
N ALA A 84 10.45 -4.88 3.37
CA ALA A 84 11.54 -4.11 3.97
C ALA A 84 11.68 -2.70 3.36
N ALA A 85 11.38 -2.56 2.07
CA ALA A 85 11.32 -1.28 1.35
C ALA A 85 9.92 -0.66 1.32
N CYS A 86 9.03 -1.06 2.24
CA CYS A 86 7.64 -0.60 2.32
C CYS A 86 6.78 -1.02 1.12
N GLY A 87 7.18 -2.11 0.45
CA GLY A 87 6.44 -2.74 -0.63
C GLY A 87 5.18 -3.46 -0.16
N ILE A 88 4.14 -3.45 -0.99
CA ILE A 88 2.91 -4.20 -0.74
C ILE A 88 2.89 -5.44 -1.66
N GLU A 89 3.49 -6.53 -1.19
CA GLU A 89 3.70 -7.76 -1.98
C GLU A 89 2.55 -8.77 -1.91
N GLY A 90 1.63 -8.60 -0.96
CA GLY A 90 0.63 -9.59 -0.55
C GLY A 90 -0.76 -9.44 -1.18
N LEU A 91 -0.93 -8.63 -2.23
CA LEU A 91 -2.24 -8.50 -2.89
C LEU A 91 -2.54 -9.73 -3.75
N GLU A 92 -3.74 -10.30 -3.60
CA GLU A 92 -4.16 -11.54 -4.23
C GLU A 92 -5.09 -11.30 -5.43
N ASN A 93 -4.91 -12.09 -6.50
CA ASN A 93 -5.77 -12.03 -7.69
C ASN A 93 -7.25 -12.26 -7.33
N GLY A 94 -8.13 -11.44 -7.90
CA GLY A 94 -9.57 -11.51 -7.72
C GLY A 94 -10.10 -10.76 -6.50
N LYS A 95 -9.25 -10.46 -5.51
CA LYS A 95 -9.63 -9.70 -4.32
C LYS A 95 -9.69 -8.20 -4.59
N GLN A 96 -10.48 -7.50 -3.77
CA GLN A 96 -10.66 -6.06 -3.83
C GLN A 96 -9.98 -5.41 -2.63
N TYR A 97 -9.21 -4.36 -2.88
CA TYR A 97 -8.46 -3.67 -1.83
C TYR A 97 -8.73 -2.17 -1.85
N LEU A 98 -8.88 -1.58 -0.67
CA LEU A 98 -8.80 -0.14 -0.47
C LEU A 98 -7.33 0.26 -0.50
N LEU A 99 -6.93 0.98 -1.55
CA LEU A 99 -5.55 1.39 -1.74
C LEU A 99 -5.47 2.91 -1.91
N ALA A 100 -4.34 3.45 -1.48
CA ALA A 100 -4.01 4.86 -1.56
C ALA A 100 -2.58 5.04 -2.07
N GLY A 101 -2.29 6.17 -2.70
CA GLY A 101 -0.95 6.41 -3.20
C GLY A 101 -0.73 7.72 -3.92
N SER A 102 0.44 7.83 -4.54
CA SER A 102 0.86 9.00 -5.31
C SER A 102 0.76 8.76 -6.80
N ALA A 103 0.58 9.83 -7.58
CA ALA A 103 0.43 9.81 -9.03
C ALA A 103 1.53 10.57 -9.79
N THR A 104 2.59 11.04 -9.12
CA THR A 104 3.67 11.82 -9.76
C THR A 104 4.47 11.02 -10.80
N GLU A 105 4.75 9.74 -10.53
CA GLU A 105 5.52 8.85 -11.40
C GLU A 105 4.73 7.56 -11.71
N GLY A 106 3.51 7.76 -12.20
CA GLY A 106 2.50 6.70 -12.30
C GLY A 106 1.81 6.44 -10.96
N LEU A 107 0.91 5.46 -10.92
CA LEU A 107 0.15 5.14 -9.70
C LEU A 107 1.00 4.30 -8.74
N GLN A 108 1.73 4.98 -7.86
CA GLN A 108 2.65 4.39 -6.89
C GLN A 108 1.96 4.17 -5.54
N MET A 109 2.18 3.03 -4.91
CA MET A 109 1.72 2.72 -3.56
C MET A 109 2.86 2.19 -2.68
N ASN A 110 2.75 2.42 -1.38
CA ASN A 110 3.64 1.84 -0.37
C ASN A 110 2.86 1.62 0.92
N SER A 111 3.35 0.76 1.82
CA SER A 111 2.66 0.41 3.06
C SER A 111 2.55 1.56 4.07
N CYS A 112 3.31 2.64 3.93
CA CYS A 112 3.35 3.75 4.89
C CYS A 112 2.22 4.76 4.69
N THR A 113 1.68 4.85 3.48
CA THR A 113 0.60 5.79 3.13
C THR A 113 -0.77 5.12 3.10
N GLN A 114 -0.86 3.84 3.47
CA GLN A 114 -2.12 3.11 3.49
C GLN A 114 -2.92 3.36 4.78
N PHE A 115 -4.17 2.94 4.74
CA PHE A 115 -5.04 2.86 5.90
C PHE A 115 -4.53 1.83 6.92
N GLU A 116 -4.82 2.04 8.20
CA GLU A 116 -4.24 1.32 9.34
C GLU A 116 -4.67 -0.16 9.45
N TRP A 117 -5.83 -0.51 8.91
CA TRP A 117 -6.39 -1.87 8.96
C TRP A 117 -6.05 -2.68 7.70
N SER A 118 -6.57 -3.91 7.64
CA SER A 118 -6.49 -4.77 6.47
C SER A 118 -6.96 -4.03 5.20
N LEU A 119 -6.15 -4.07 4.16
CA LEU A 119 -6.51 -3.40 2.90
C LEU A 119 -7.67 -4.12 2.20
N ASP A 120 -8.02 -5.36 2.57
CA ASP A 120 -9.14 -6.09 1.97
C ASP A 120 -10.43 -5.30 2.18
N TRP A 121 -11.11 -4.97 1.08
CA TRP A 121 -12.31 -4.14 1.09
C TRP A 121 -13.42 -4.71 1.98
N ASN A 122 -13.49 -6.03 2.12
CA ASN A 122 -14.48 -6.66 2.99
C ASN A 122 -14.18 -6.43 4.48
N GLU A 123 -12.91 -6.26 4.83
CA GLU A 123 -12.43 -6.08 6.21
C GLU A 123 -12.31 -4.60 6.60
N VAL A 124 -12.46 -3.67 5.66
CA VAL A 124 -12.51 -2.23 5.95
C VAL A 124 -13.73 -1.91 6.85
N PRO A 125 -13.52 -1.20 7.98
CA PRO A 125 -14.62 -0.80 8.88
C PRO A 125 -15.72 0.02 8.20
N ASP A 126 -16.97 -0.17 8.62
CA ASP A 126 -18.15 0.45 7.98
C ASP A 126 -18.19 1.98 8.13
N ASP A 127 -17.67 2.52 9.23
CA ASP A 127 -17.54 3.96 9.44
C ASP A 127 -16.59 4.59 8.42
N VAL A 128 -15.48 3.90 8.10
CA VAL A 128 -14.55 4.33 7.05
C VAL A 128 -15.19 4.23 5.67
N LYS A 129 -15.87 3.11 5.37
CA LYS A 129 -16.59 2.96 4.09
C LYS A 129 -17.60 4.09 3.89
N THR A 130 -18.37 4.38 4.94
CA THR A 130 -19.35 5.46 4.97
C THR A 130 -18.69 6.82 4.77
N ALA A 131 -17.57 7.09 5.46
CA ALA A 131 -16.83 8.33 5.33
C ALA A 131 -16.27 8.55 3.91
N LEU A 132 -15.75 7.49 3.28
CA LEU A 132 -15.28 7.52 1.89
C LEU A 132 -16.43 7.79 0.91
N GLN A 133 -17.53 7.05 1.05
CA GLN A 133 -18.70 7.16 0.17
C GLN A 133 -19.40 8.53 0.28
N ASN A 134 -19.50 9.07 1.49
CA ASN A 134 -20.12 10.36 1.74
C ASN A 134 -19.14 11.54 1.58
N GLY A 135 -17.87 11.27 1.31
CA GLY A 135 -16.84 12.30 1.11
C GLY A 135 -16.48 13.08 2.38
N THR A 136 -16.73 12.54 3.58
CA THR A 136 -16.57 13.28 4.85
C THR A 136 -15.11 13.51 5.25
N TYR A 137 -14.15 12.88 4.57
CA TYR A 137 -12.73 13.20 4.75
C TYR A 137 -12.35 14.55 4.17
N TYR A 138 -13.13 15.08 3.22
CA TYR A 138 -12.96 16.44 2.75
C TYR A 138 -13.46 17.48 3.78
N PRO A 139 -12.91 18.71 3.75
CA PRO A 139 -11.75 19.13 2.96
C PRO A 139 -10.43 18.56 3.52
N CYS A 140 -9.45 18.46 2.64
CA CYS A 140 -8.06 18.26 3.02
C CYS A 140 -7.43 19.64 3.19
N ASN A 141 -7.04 19.96 4.42
CA ASN A 141 -6.51 21.25 4.83
C ASN A 141 -5.00 21.16 5.02
#